data_AF-A0A1D7XZI5-F1
#
_entry.id   AF-A0A1D7XZI5-F1
#
_cell.length_a   1.000
_cell.length_b   1.000
_cell.length_c   1.000
_cell.angle_alpha   90.00
_cell.angle_beta   90.00
_cell.angle_gamma   90.00
#
_symmetry.space_group_name_H-M   'P 1'
#
loop_
_entity.id
_entity.type
_entity.pdbx_description
1 polymer ?
#
loop_
_entity_poly.entity_id
_entity_poly.type
_entity_poly.pdbx_seq_one_letter_code
_entity_poly.pdbx_strand_id
1 'polypeptide(L)' 'MKELKIPFSIGQTVFFKTDEEQKKHIVTGIIIRSTGIVIEVSSNGYEVSAYDFELTTKQNVLVKLGIDEG' A
#
# COMPACT_ATOMS: atom_id res chain seq x y z
N MET A 1 27.84 1.87 1.08
CA MET A 1 26.45 2.01 1.57
C MET A 1 25.56 1.24 0.62
N LYS A 2 24.68 0.35 1.10
CA LYS A 2 23.62 -0.22 0.25
C LYS A 2 22.64 0.90 -0.04
N GLU A 3 22.29 1.07 -1.31
CA GLU A 3 21.26 2.02 -1.73
C GLU A 3 19.90 1.55 -1.19
N LEU A 4 19.19 2.44 -0.50
CA LEU A 4 17.88 2.15 0.04
C LEU A 4 16.85 2.42 -1.06
N LYS A 5 16.19 1.36 -1.55
CA LYS A 5 15.15 1.48 -2.57
C LYS A 5 13.81 1.80 -1.91
N ILE A 6 13.32 3.03 -2.11
CA ILE A 6 12.00 3.44 -1.64
C ILE A 6 10.94 2.95 -2.64
N PRO A 7 9.99 2.10 -2.23
CA PRO A 7 9.07 1.44 -3.17
C PRO A 7 7.92 2.32 -3.64
N PHE A 8 7.57 3.37 -2.90
CA PHE A 8 6.44 4.26 -3.18
C PHE A 8 6.79 5.74 -2.95
N SER A 9 5.96 6.63 -3.49
CA SER A 9 6.08 8.08 -3.31
C SER A 9 4.92 8.63 -2.49
N ILE A 10 5.15 9.70 -1.72
CA ILE A 10 4.08 10.44 -1.02
C ILE A 10 3.04 10.92 -2.05
N GLY A 11 1.76 10.80 -1.73
CA GLY A 11 0.63 11.11 -2.62
C GLY A 11 0.29 9.99 -3.61
N GLN A 12 1.07 8.92 -3.69
CA GLN A 12 0.78 7.79 -4.58
C GLN A 12 -0.43 7.01 -4.08
N THR A 13 -1.31 6.60 -5.01
CA THR A 13 -2.40 5.68 -4.70
C THR A 13 -1.89 4.24 -4.66
N VAL A 14 -2.23 3.54 -3.58
CA VAL A 14 -1.92 2.12 -3.35
C VAL A 14 -3.15 1.39 -2.83
N PHE A 15 -3.07 0.06 -2.85
CA PHE A 15 -4.09 -0.87 -2.37
C PHE A 15 -3.43 -1.94 -1.52
N PHE A 16 -4.12 -2.44 -0.51
CA PHE A 16 -3.69 -3.62 0.22
C PHE A 16 -3.93 -4.87 -0.63
N LYS A 17 -2.94 -5.74 -0.76
CA LYS A 17 -3.08 -6.99 -1.53
C LYS A 17 -4.08 -7.96 -0.90
N THR A 18 -4.22 -7.92 0.42
CA THR A 18 -5.12 -8.80 1.20
C THR A 18 -6.51 -8.21 1.41
N ASP A 19 -6.73 -6.94 1.05
CA ASP A 19 -8.05 -6.31 1.16
C ASP A 19 -8.90 -6.74 -0.03
N GLU A 20 -9.94 -7.54 0.25
CA GLU A 20 -10.93 -7.99 -0.73
C GLU A 20 -11.68 -6.82 -1.36
N GLU A 21 -11.85 -5.69 -0.67
CA GLU A 21 -12.51 -4.53 -1.27
C GLU A 21 -11.54 -3.70 -2.12
N GLN A 22 -10.22 -3.97 -2.02
CA GLN A 22 -9.16 -3.20 -2.67
C GLN A 22 -9.40 -1.69 -2.50
N LYS A 23 -9.57 -1.24 -1.25
CA LYS A 23 -9.81 0.17 -0.94
C LYS A 23 -8.60 0.99 -1.35
N LYS A 24 -8.89 2.15 -1.97
CA LYS A 24 -7.86 3.12 -2.32
C LYS A 24 -7.28 3.72 -1.04
N HIS A 25 -5.96 3.69 -0.95
CA HIS A 25 -5.20 4.40 0.05
C HIS A 25 -4.21 5.35 -0.62
N ILE A 26 -3.88 6.46 0.04
CA ILE A 26 -2.88 7.42 -0.40
C ILE A 26 -1.68 7.30 0.52
N VAL A 27 -0.47 7.21 -0.01
CA VAL A 27 0.76 7.23 0.78
C VAL A 27 0.93 8.61 1.42
N THR A 28 0.96 8.68 2.75
CA THR A 28 1.10 9.91 3.54
C THR A 28 2.47 10.03 4.20
N GLY A 29 3.18 8.92 4.41
CA GLY A 29 4.47 8.90 5.07
C GLY A 29 5.36 7.72 4.64
N ILE A 30 6.68 7.91 4.78
CA ILE A 30 7.70 6.88 4.54
C ILE A 30 8.66 6.92 5.72
N ILE A 31 8.60 5.88 6.56
CA ILE A 31 9.44 5.76 7.76
C ILE A 31 10.61 4.83 7.43
N ILE A 32 11.82 5.37 7.50
CA ILE A 32 13.07 4.62 7.28
C ILE A 32 13.65 4.23 8.64
N ARG A 33 13.77 2.92 8.91
CA ARG A 33 14.37 2.36 10.13
C ARG A 33 15.56 1.48 9.76
N SER A 34 16.41 1.17 10.74
CA SER A 34 17.49 0.19 10.57
C SER A 34 16.98 -1.21 10.22
N THR A 35 15.74 -1.53 10.61
CA THR A 35 15.08 -2.82 10.37
C THR A 35 14.33 -2.88 9.04
N GLY A 36 14.11 -1.76 8.35
CA GLY A 36 13.35 -1.73 7.09
C GLY A 36 12.60 -0.41 6.86
N ILE A 37 11.75 -0.43 5.85
CA ILE A 37 10.90 0.72 5.47
C ILE A 37 9.45 0.38 5.84
N VAL A 38 8.77 1.33 6.47
CA VAL A 38 7.33 1.28 6.74
C VAL A 38 6.67 2.44 6.01
N ILE A 39 5.52 2.18 5.40
CA ILE A 39 4.74 3.13 4.61
C ILE A 39 3.49 3.49 5.42
N GLU A 40 3.27 4.78 5.64
CA GLU A 40 2.02 5.28 6.19
C GLU A 40 1.07 5.58 5.03
N VAL A 41 -0.15 5.06 5.11
CA VAL A 41 -1.17 5.22 4.09
C VAL A 41 -2.49 5.61 4.74
N SER A 42 -3.25 6.48 4.05
CA SER A 42 -4.54 6.96 4.53
C SER A 42 -5.68 6.63 3.57
N SER A 43 -6.84 6.28 4.13
CA SER A 43 -8.11 6.19 3.41
C SER A 43 -9.24 6.75 4.27
N ASN A 44 -10.09 7.60 3.70
CA ASN A 44 -11.27 8.19 4.35
C ASN A 44 -10.98 8.81 5.74
N GLY A 45 -9.82 9.44 5.92
CA GLY A 45 -9.44 10.12 7.17
C GLY A 45 -8.82 9.23 8.25
N TYR A 46 -8.65 7.93 7.99
CA TYR A 46 -7.90 7.02 8.85
C TYR A 46 -6.51 6.77 8.26
N GLU A 47 -5.51 6.58 9.11
CA GLU A 47 -4.14 6.27 8.71
C GLU A 47 -3.69 4.94 9.31
N VAL A 48 -2.92 4.18 8.54
CA VAL A 48 -2.38 2.88 8.93
C VAL A 48 -0.96 2.73 8.40
N SER A 49 -0.12 2.03 9.14
CA SER A 49 1.23 1.66 8.73
C SER A 49 1.24 0.29 8.06
N ALA A 50 1.95 0.15 6.96
CA ALA A 50 2.09 -1.09 6.20
C ALA A 50 3.51 -1.27 5.68
N TYR A 51 3.91 -2.52 5.44
CA TYR A 51 5.12 -2.86 4.71
C TYR A 51 4.86 -2.85 3.21
N ASP A 52 5.94 -2.71 2.44
CA ASP A 52 5.86 -2.60 0.99
C ASP A 52 5.30 -3.84 0.31
N PHE A 53 5.61 -5.03 0.84
CA PHE A 53 5.09 -6.28 0.31
C PHE A 53 3.58 -6.44 0.51
N GLU A 54 2.96 -5.68 1.41
CA GLU A 54 1.50 -5.69 1.67
C GLU A 54 0.75 -4.81 0.66
N LEU A 55 1.46 -3.89 -0.01
CA LEU A 55 0.88 -2.87 -0.87
C LEU A 55 1.12 -3.14 -2.36
N THR A 56 0.19 -2.68 -3.19
CA THR A 56 0.30 -2.72 -4.65
C THR A 56 -0.23 -1.42 -5.27
N THR A 57 0.33 -1.02 -6.41
CA THR A 57 -0.21 0.06 -7.24
C THR A 57 -1.24 -0.43 -8.25
N LYS A 58 -1.34 -1.74 -8.44
CA LYS A 58 -2.28 -2.40 -9.35
C LYS A 58 -3.51 -2.83 -8.57
N GLN A 59 -4.66 -2.25 -8.91
CA GLN A 59 -5.94 -2.73 -8.41
C GLN A 59 -6.30 -4.05 -9.11
N ASN A 60 -6.66 -5.08 -8.35
CA ASN A 60 -7.23 -6.29 -8.95
C ASN A 60 -8.65 -5.99 -9.45
N VAL A 61 -8.83 -5.95 -10.78
CA VAL A 61 -10.11 -5.60 -11.41
C VAL A 61 -11.15 -6.70 -11.23
N LEU A 62 -10.74 -7.98 -11.15
CA LEU A 62 -11.67 -9.09 -10.96
C LEU A 62 -12.33 -9.03 -9.57
N VAL A 63 -11.51 -8.78 -8.55
CA VAL A 63 -11.96 -8.53 -7.17
C VAL A 63 -12.90 -7.32 -7.11
N LYS A 64 -12.54 -6.21 -7.75
CA LYS A 64 -13.38 -5.01 -7.83
C LYS A 64 -14.75 -5.28 -8.47
N LEU A 65 -14.83 -6.21 -9.41
CA LEU A 65 -16.07 -6.58 -10.11
C LEU A 65 -16.84 -7.70 -9.36
N GLY A 66 -16.32 -8.21 -8.25
CA GLY A 66 -16.93 -9.29 -7.47
C GLY A 66 -16.88 -10.66 -8.17
N ILE A 67 -15.90 -10.87 -9.05
CA ILE A 67 -15.77 -12.09 -9.88
C ILE A 67 -14.76 -13.07 -9.29
N ASP A 68 -14.13 -12.74 -8.15
CA ASP A 68 -13.19 -13.66 -7.49
C ASP A 68 -13.98 -14.74 -6.72
N GLU A 69 -14.36 -15.79 -7.44
CA GLU A 69 -14.82 -17.06 -6.87
C GLU A 69 -13.57 -17.82 -6.41
N GLY A 70 -13.27 -17.78 -5.11
CA GLY A 70 -12.12 -18.46 -4.51
C GLY A 70 -12.04 -19.96 -4.79
#